data_AF-A0A9K3D4T4-F1
#
_entry.id   AF-A0A9K3D4T4-F1
#
_cell.length_a   1.000
_cell.length_b   1.000
_cell.length_c   1.000
_cell.angle_alpha   90.00
_cell.angle_beta   90.00
_cell.angle_gamma   90.00
#
_symmetry.space_group_name_H-M   'P 1'
#
loop_
_entity.id
_entity.type
_entity.pdbx_description
1 polymer ?
#
loop_
_entity_poly.entity_id
_entity_poly.type
_entity_poly.pdbx_seq_one_letter_code
_entity_poly.pdbx_strand_id
1 'polypeptide(L)'
;SDAWAGLLGEMLILKAASLGVHTCWIGGTVRKAEVLKNIAPDGEWTVCFITPLGTPETQPEGLPKRRRKDVAKMVTKDRDLSEWETRAVEAMHNAPSAMNRQPWAMSVEEGSITLREEGKGKNGVMTKRLDAAIALAHVLAQLSADGKMTTVETVSDLPLVVKITQ
;
A
#
# COMPACT_ATOMS: atom_id res chain seq x y z
N SER A 1 -2.52 -14.12 3.74
CA SER A 1 -3.53 -13.46 2.88
C SER A 1 -2.83 -12.48 1.96
N ASP A 2 -3.48 -12.06 0.87
CA ASP A 2 -3.01 -11.05 -0.08
C ASP A 2 -2.82 -9.66 0.56
N ALA A 3 -3.61 -9.31 1.58
CA ALA A 3 -3.44 -8.08 2.35
C ALA A 3 -2.08 -8.02 3.07
N TRP A 4 -1.71 -9.08 3.81
CA TRP A 4 -0.40 -9.14 4.48
C TRP A 4 0.76 -9.08 3.48
N ALA A 5 0.60 -9.69 2.30
CA ALA A 5 1.59 -9.59 1.24
C ALA A 5 1.74 -8.14 0.72
N GLY A 6 0.63 -7.41 0.56
CA GLY A 6 0.65 -5.99 0.19
C GLY A 6 1.34 -5.13 1.25
N LEU A 7 0.95 -5.29 2.51
CA LEU A 7 1.49 -4.53 3.64
C LEU A 7 3.00 -4.75 3.83
N LEU A 8 3.42 -6.01 3.97
CA LEU A 8 4.82 -6.36 4.21
C LEU A 8 5.68 -6.10 2.98
N GLY A 9 5.15 -6.38 1.79
CA GLY A 9 5.83 -6.09 0.53
C GLY A 9 6.11 -4.60 0.37
N GLU A 10 5.14 -3.75 0.69
CA GLU A 10 5.35 -2.30 0.60
C GLU A 10 6.27 -1.77 1.70
N MET A 11 6.23 -2.33 2.92
CA MET A 11 7.23 -1.98 3.95
C MET A 11 8.66 -2.28 3.48
N LEU A 12 8.88 -3.41 2.82
CA LEU A 12 10.17 -3.76 2.21
C LEU A 12 10.54 -2.78 1.08
N ILE A 13 9.59 -2.41 0.23
CA ILE A 13 9.80 -1.43 -0.85
C ILE A 13 10.13 -0.04 -0.31
N LEU A 14 9.42 0.43 0.73
CA LEU A 14 9.71 1.71 1.39
C LEU A 14 11.10 1.70 2.03
N LYS A 15 11.49 0.57 2.65
CA LYS A 15 12.85 0.42 3.17
C LYS A 15 13.89 0.46 2.06
N ALA A 16 13.67 -0.25 0.95
CA ALA A 16 14.55 -0.21 -0.21
C ALA A 16 14.70 1.22 -0.76
N ALA A 17 13.58 1.94 -0.91
CA ALA A 17 13.59 3.34 -1.35
C ALA A 17 14.37 4.25 -0.40
N SER A 18 14.27 4.06 0.93
CA SER A 18 15.04 4.81 1.92
C SER A 18 16.56 4.58 1.82
N LEU A 19 16.97 3.46 1.21
CA LEU A 19 18.37 3.10 0.94
C LEU A 19 18.82 3.51 -0.48
N GLY A 20 17.98 4.23 -1.23
CA GLY A 20 18.28 4.62 -2.62
C GLY A 20 18.11 3.50 -3.65
N VAL A 21 17.46 2.39 -3.28
CA VAL A 21 17.17 1.27 -4.20
C VAL A 21 15.81 1.49 -4.85
N HIS A 22 15.77 1.41 -6.19
CA HIS A 22 14.55 1.60 -6.96
C HIS A 22 13.79 0.29 -7.11
N THR A 23 12.46 0.38 -7.17
CA THR A 23 11.57 -0.78 -7.18
C THR A 23 10.39 -0.59 -8.15
N CYS A 24 9.66 -1.67 -8.42
CA CYS A 24 8.41 -1.63 -9.17
C CYS A 24 7.46 -2.76 -8.74
N TRP A 25 6.15 -2.49 -8.63
CA TRP A 25 5.17 -3.56 -8.44
C TRP A 25 4.86 -4.24 -9.77
N ILE A 26 5.22 -5.52 -9.90
CA ILE A 26 4.94 -6.35 -11.08
C ILE A 26 3.85 -7.37 -10.76
N GLY A 27 2.73 -7.25 -11.47
CA GLY A 27 1.57 -8.14 -11.31
C GLY A 27 1.13 -8.85 -12.59
N GLY A 28 0.95 -8.11 -13.69
CA GLY A 28 0.30 -8.66 -14.89
C GLY A 28 1.22 -9.35 -15.91
N THR A 29 2.51 -9.04 -15.90
CA THR A 29 3.44 -9.39 -17.00
C THR A 29 4.28 -10.63 -16.74
N VAL A 30 4.13 -11.30 -15.60
CA VAL A 30 4.97 -12.46 -15.22
C VAL A 30 4.13 -13.73 -15.11
N ARG A 31 4.65 -14.82 -15.71
CA ARG A 31 4.09 -16.17 -15.59
C ARG A 31 4.43 -16.77 -14.23
N LYS A 32 3.59 -16.47 -13.25
CA LYS A 32 3.77 -16.91 -11.85
C LYS A 32 3.97 -18.42 -11.68
N ALA A 33 3.29 -19.22 -12.49
CA ALA A 33 3.45 -20.69 -12.45
C ALA A 33 4.88 -21.11 -12.86
N GLU A 34 5.50 -20.43 -13.82
CA GLU A 34 6.90 -20.69 -14.20
C GLU A 34 7.85 -20.22 -13.10
N VAL A 35 7.58 -19.06 -12.47
CA VAL A 35 8.36 -18.59 -11.32
C VAL A 35 8.31 -19.61 -10.18
N LEU A 36 7.10 -20.05 -9.80
CA LEU A 36 6.90 -21.02 -8.71
C LEU A 36 7.62 -22.34 -8.98
N LYS A 37 7.52 -22.89 -10.20
CA LYS A 37 8.24 -24.10 -10.58
C LYS A 37 9.76 -24.00 -10.36
N ASN A 38 10.34 -22.81 -10.49
CA ASN A 38 11.77 -22.60 -10.35
C ASN A 38 12.22 -22.29 -8.90
N ILE A 39 11.38 -21.63 -8.10
CA ILE A 39 11.77 -21.18 -6.74
C ILE A 39 11.21 -22.04 -5.62
N ALA A 40 10.11 -22.75 -5.87
CA ALA A 40 9.41 -23.56 -4.89
C ALA A 40 8.68 -24.72 -5.59
N PRO A 41 9.41 -25.63 -6.27
CA PRO A 41 8.82 -26.70 -7.09
C PRO A 41 7.90 -27.65 -6.31
N ASP A 42 8.17 -27.84 -5.02
CA ASP A 42 7.52 -28.87 -4.19
C ASP A 42 6.53 -28.31 -3.15
N GLY A 43 6.18 -27.01 -3.21
CA GLY A 43 5.37 -26.37 -2.19
C GLY A 43 4.06 -25.76 -2.69
N GLU A 44 3.07 -25.68 -1.80
CA GLU A 44 1.79 -24.99 -2.02
C GLU A 44 1.95 -23.47 -1.82
N TRP A 45 2.78 -22.84 -2.64
CA TRP A 45 3.04 -21.40 -2.58
C TRP A 45 2.23 -20.64 -3.62
N THR A 46 1.82 -19.42 -3.27
CA THR A 46 1.21 -18.48 -4.21
C THR A 46 2.09 -17.23 -4.32
N VAL A 47 2.49 -16.87 -5.54
CA VAL A 47 3.18 -15.59 -5.78
C VAL A 47 2.14 -14.47 -5.70
N CYS A 48 2.17 -13.68 -4.63
CA CYS A 48 1.31 -12.51 -4.50
C CYS A 48 1.76 -11.37 -5.42
N PHE A 49 3.05 -11.04 -5.38
CA PHE A 49 3.68 -9.98 -6.17
C PHE A 49 5.12 -10.32 -6.53
N ILE A 50 5.69 -9.55 -7.45
CA ILE A 50 7.11 -9.56 -7.79
C ILE A 50 7.57 -8.11 -7.80
N THR A 51 8.76 -7.84 -7.29
CA THR A 51 9.38 -6.52 -7.36
C THR A 51 10.85 -6.64 -7.72
N PRO A 52 11.33 -5.99 -8.80
CA PRO A 52 12.75 -5.87 -9.05
C PRO A 52 13.35 -4.88 -8.06
N LEU A 53 14.59 -5.10 -7.65
CA LEU A 53 15.39 -4.20 -6.82
C LEU A 53 16.66 -3.85 -7.57
N GLY A 54 16.98 -2.57 -7.69
CA GLY A 54 18.23 -2.14 -8.31
C GLY A 54 18.32 -0.64 -8.54
N THR A 55 19.32 -0.24 -9.32
CA THR A 55 19.50 1.14 -9.78
C THR A 55 19.09 1.21 -11.25
N PRO A 56 18.30 2.21 -11.67
CA PRO A 56 17.95 2.35 -13.07
C PRO A 56 19.20 2.68 -13.89
N GLU A 57 19.40 1.95 -15.00
CA GLU A 57 20.50 2.20 -15.93
C GLU A 57 20.39 3.59 -16.58
N THR A 58 19.16 4.00 -16.88
CA THR A 58 18.82 5.36 -17.32
C THR A 58 17.83 5.97 -16.36
N GLN A 59 18.11 7.17 -15.86
CA GLN A 59 17.12 7.92 -15.11
C GLN A 59 16.01 8.33 -16.11
N PRO A 60 14.76 7.85 -15.95
CA PRO A 60 13.70 8.25 -16.86
C PRO A 60 13.56 9.78 -16.80
N GLU A 61 13.47 10.44 -17.97
CA GLU A 61 13.24 11.89 -18.07
C GLU A 61 11.90 12.25 -17.41
N GLY A 62 11.97 12.54 -16.12
CA GLY A 62 10.80 12.68 -15.26
C GLY A 62 10.13 11.34 -14.95
N LEU A 63 9.81 11.11 -13.68
CA LEU A 63 8.74 10.17 -13.37
C LEU A 63 7.44 10.77 -13.94
N PRO A 64 6.64 10.02 -14.72
CA PRO A 64 5.36 10.54 -15.20
C PRO A 64 4.57 11.05 -13.99
N LYS A 65 4.05 12.29 -14.08
CA LYS A 65 3.25 12.89 -13.00
C LYS A 65 2.19 11.89 -12.59
N ARG A 66 2.29 11.35 -11.36
CA ARG A 66 1.35 10.36 -10.86
C ARG A 66 -0.02 11.02 -10.74
N ARG A 67 -0.94 10.65 -11.63
CA ARG A 67 -2.30 11.18 -11.60
C ARG A 67 -3.03 10.59 -10.39
N ARG A 68 -3.24 11.40 -9.35
CA ARG A 68 -4.02 10.99 -8.19
C ARG A 68 -5.49 11.36 -8.33
N LYS A 69 -6.37 10.58 -7.71
CA LYS A 69 -7.78 10.98 -7.52
C LYS A 69 -7.83 12.17 -6.55
N ASP A 70 -8.92 12.91 -6.59
CA ASP A 70 -9.21 13.94 -5.59
C ASP A 70 -9.32 13.30 -4.20
N VAL A 71 -8.44 13.70 -3.28
CA VAL A 71 -8.36 13.13 -1.93
C VAL A 71 -9.64 13.39 -1.11
N ALA A 72 -10.34 14.50 -1.38
CA ALA A 72 -11.59 14.83 -0.71
C ALA A 72 -12.70 13.80 -1.00
N LYS A 73 -12.60 13.06 -2.12
CA LYS A 73 -13.53 11.98 -2.48
C LYS A 73 -13.14 10.63 -1.88
N MET A 74 -11.99 10.54 -1.24
CA MET A 74 -11.43 9.31 -0.66
C MET A 74 -11.43 9.34 0.87
N VAL A 75 -11.58 10.52 1.47
CA VAL A 75 -11.49 10.72 2.92
C VAL A 75 -12.84 11.17 3.46
N THR A 76 -13.37 10.42 4.41
CA THR A 76 -14.53 10.80 5.23
C THR A 76 -14.02 11.36 6.56
N LYS A 77 -14.42 12.59 6.89
CA LYS A 77 -14.12 13.28 8.14
C LYS A 77 -15.30 14.17 8.53
N ASP A 78 -15.54 14.34 9.83
CA ASP A 78 -16.58 15.22 10.39
C ASP A 78 -16.01 16.51 10.99
N ARG A 79 -14.68 16.61 11.11
CA ARG A 79 -13.95 17.76 11.63
C ARG A 79 -12.72 18.09 10.79
N ASP A 80 -12.02 19.15 11.22
CA ASP A 80 -10.68 19.42 10.72
C ASP A 80 -9.67 18.43 11.25
N LEU A 81 -8.73 18.06 10.38
CA LEU A 81 -7.71 17.07 10.69
C LEU A 81 -6.59 17.73 11.48
N SER A 82 -6.12 17.03 12.51
CA SER A 82 -4.86 17.36 13.16
C SER A 82 -3.70 17.16 12.17
N GLU A 83 -2.52 17.64 12.57
CA GLU A 83 -1.32 17.57 11.72
C GLU A 83 -0.96 16.13 11.34
N TRP A 84 -1.04 15.19 12.28
CA TRP A 84 -0.70 13.80 12.01
C TRP A 84 -1.74 13.08 11.15
N GLU A 85 -3.02 13.42 11.30
CA GLU A 85 -4.09 12.88 10.46
C GLU A 85 -3.95 13.38 9.02
N THR A 86 -3.57 14.65 8.86
CA THR A 86 -3.27 15.24 7.56
C THR A 86 -2.12 14.49 6.89
N ARG A 87 -1.00 14.26 7.60
CA ARG A 87 0.12 13.48 7.09
C ARG A 87 -0.24 12.02 6.79
N ALA A 88 -1.08 11.40 7.60
CA ALA A 88 -1.55 10.03 7.34
C ALA A 88 -2.40 9.97 6.05
N VAL A 89 -3.28 10.94 5.84
CA VAL A 89 -4.05 11.09 4.58
C VAL A 89 -3.12 11.26 3.39
N GLU A 90 -2.12 12.14 3.49
CA GLU A 90 -1.13 12.37 2.44
C GLU A 90 -0.30 11.12 2.12
N ALA A 91 0.11 10.36 3.14
CA ALA A 91 0.86 9.12 2.98
C ALA A 91 0.03 8.06 2.22
N MET A 92 -1.21 7.82 2.66
CA MET A 92 -2.17 6.98 1.92
C MET A 92 -2.37 7.49 0.48
N HIS A 93 -2.45 8.80 0.30
CA HIS A 93 -2.61 9.45 -0.98
C HIS A 93 -1.32 9.49 -1.83
N ASN A 94 -0.20 8.95 -1.36
CA ASN A 94 1.03 8.78 -2.14
C ASN A 94 1.34 7.32 -2.49
N ALA A 95 0.66 6.37 -1.84
CA ALA A 95 0.82 4.93 -2.06
C ALA A 95 0.59 4.49 -3.51
N PRO A 96 1.39 3.54 -4.05
CA PRO A 96 1.17 2.98 -5.38
C PRO A 96 -0.06 2.06 -5.40
N SER A 97 -0.56 1.77 -6.61
CA SER A 97 -1.60 0.76 -6.81
C SER A 97 -1.53 0.19 -8.22
N ALA A 98 -2.02 -1.03 -8.39
CA ALA A 98 -2.12 -1.65 -9.69
C ALA A 98 -2.92 -0.78 -10.66
N MET A 99 -2.34 -0.51 -11.83
CA MET A 99 -2.88 0.39 -12.85
C MET A 99 -3.28 1.77 -12.32
N ASN A 100 -2.67 2.20 -11.20
CA ASN A 100 -2.99 3.45 -10.51
C ASN A 100 -4.49 3.59 -10.12
N ARG A 101 -5.17 2.47 -9.87
CA ARG A 101 -6.62 2.43 -9.56
C ARG A 101 -6.98 3.14 -8.26
N GLN A 102 -6.06 3.19 -7.29
CA GLN A 102 -6.28 3.76 -5.95
C GLN A 102 -7.58 3.24 -5.31
N PRO A 103 -7.72 1.91 -5.11
CA PRO A 103 -8.99 1.28 -4.73
C PRO A 103 -9.20 1.27 -3.20
N TRP A 104 -9.07 2.42 -2.56
CA TRP A 104 -9.22 2.56 -1.12
C TRP A 104 -9.96 3.85 -0.75
N ALA A 105 -10.52 3.84 0.45
CA ALA A 105 -11.02 5.00 1.15
C ALA A 105 -10.60 4.98 2.61
N MET A 106 -10.56 6.16 3.22
CA MET A 106 -10.18 6.37 4.61
C MET A 106 -11.29 7.10 5.35
N SER A 107 -11.66 6.61 6.53
CA SER A 107 -12.43 7.38 7.50
C SER A 107 -11.48 7.84 8.61
N VAL A 108 -11.58 9.10 9.03
CA VAL A 108 -10.80 9.65 10.14
C VAL A 108 -11.73 10.03 11.27
N GLU A 109 -11.46 9.48 12.45
CA GLU A 109 -12.13 9.79 13.71
C GLU A 109 -11.08 10.27 14.72
N GLU A 110 -11.49 10.79 15.87
CA GLU A 110 -10.54 11.21 16.90
C GLU A 110 -9.66 10.04 17.37
N GLY A 111 -8.34 10.17 17.15
CA GLY A 111 -7.34 9.19 17.57
C GLY A 111 -7.29 7.91 16.73
N SER A 112 -8.10 7.80 15.66
CA SER A 112 -8.12 6.61 14.82
C SER A 112 -8.40 6.89 13.34
N ILE A 113 -7.87 6.03 12.49
CA ILE A 113 -8.11 6.04 11.05
C ILE A 113 -8.49 4.64 10.60
N THR A 114 -9.45 4.55 9.69
CA THR A 114 -9.92 3.28 9.14
C THR A 114 -9.73 3.27 7.64
N LEU A 115 -8.92 2.34 7.12
CA LEU A 115 -8.78 2.12 5.67
C LEU A 115 -9.65 0.95 5.23
N ARG A 116 -10.38 1.15 4.14
CA ARG A 116 -11.22 0.12 3.50
C ARG A 116 -10.96 0.04 2.01
N GLU A 117 -11.26 -1.10 1.41
CA GLU A 117 -11.29 -1.24 -0.04
C GLU A 117 -12.46 -0.44 -0.63
N GLU A 118 -12.22 0.29 -1.72
CA GLU A 118 -13.27 1.04 -2.41
C GLU A 118 -13.06 1.10 -3.93
N GLY A 119 -14.14 1.10 -4.70
CA GLY A 119 -14.10 1.24 -6.15
C GLY A 119 -13.86 -0.06 -6.94
N LYS A 120 -13.50 0.11 -8.22
CA LYS A 120 -13.44 -0.96 -9.23
C LYS A 120 -12.10 -1.73 -9.16
N GLY A 121 -12.20 -3.06 -9.29
CA GLY A 121 -11.06 -3.98 -9.41
C GLY A 121 -11.58 -5.41 -9.35
N LYS A 122 -11.13 -6.28 -10.26
CA LYS A 122 -11.48 -7.71 -10.24
C LYS A 122 -10.63 -8.46 -9.22
N ASN A 123 -11.15 -9.58 -8.72
CA ASN A 123 -10.34 -10.62 -8.09
C ASN A 123 -9.38 -11.15 -9.17
N GLY A 124 -8.08 -10.94 -8.99
CA GLY A 124 -7.03 -11.18 -9.98
C GLY A 124 -5.66 -10.86 -9.40
N VAL A 125 -4.64 -10.68 -10.25
CA VAL A 125 -3.32 -10.28 -9.76
C VAL A 125 -3.33 -8.80 -9.31
N MET A 126 -2.83 -8.54 -8.10
CA MET A 126 -2.98 -7.27 -7.37
C MET A 126 -4.46 -6.94 -7.12
N THR A 127 -4.98 -7.54 -6.06
CA THR A 127 -6.35 -7.32 -5.60
C THR A 127 -6.51 -5.92 -5.03
N LYS A 128 -7.77 -5.47 -4.90
CA LYS A 128 -8.07 -4.23 -4.17
C LYS A 128 -7.58 -4.31 -2.72
N ARG A 129 -7.72 -5.49 -2.11
CA ARG A 129 -7.22 -5.80 -0.76
C ARG A 129 -5.71 -5.58 -0.64
N LEU A 130 -4.94 -6.11 -1.60
CA LEU A 130 -3.51 -5.90 -1.67
C LEU A 130 -3.17 -4.41 -1.84
N ASP A 131 -3.81 -3.72 -2.79
CA ASP A 131 -3.59 -2.30 -3.04
C ASP A 131 -3.94 -1.43 -1.79
N ALA A 132 -5.02 -1.74 -1.08
CA ALA A 132 -5.39 -1.05 0.15
C ALA A 132 -4.40 -1.30 1.30
N ALA A 133 -3.82 -2.51 1.36
CA ALA A 133 -2.77 -2.83 2.34
C ALA A 133 -1.44 -2.13 2.03
N ILE A 134 -1.12 -1.91 0.76
CA ILE A 134 -0.01 -1.01 0.35
C ILE A 134 -0.27 0.40 0.88
N ALA A 135 -1.49 0.92 0.73
CA ALA A 135 -1.84 2.22 1.26
C ALA A 135 -1.71 2.32 2.78
N LEU A 136 -2.09 1.27 3.51
CA LEU A 136 -1.82 1.18 4.95
C LEU A 136 -0.31 1.22 5.26
N ALA A 137 0.52 0.53 4.49
CA ALA A 137 1.97 0.53 4.73
C ALA A 137 2.56 1.95 4.73
N HIS A 138 2.10 2.81 3.80
CA HIS A 138 2.50 4.22 3.75
C HIS A 138 2.08 4.98 5.01
N VAL A 139 0.84 4.77 5.45
CA VAL A 139 0.31 5.37 6.68
C VAL A 139 1.16 4.95 7.89
N LEU A 140 1.40 3.65 8.07
CA LEU A 140 2.19 3.16 9.20
C LEU A 140 3.64 3.65 9.15
N ALA A 141 4.25 3.71 7.96
CA ALA A 141 5.59 4.26 7.80
C ALA A 141 5.64 5.75 8.19
N GLN A 142 4.63 6.53 7.79
CA GLN A 142 4.54 7.94 8.18
C GLN A 142 4.34 8.11 9.70
N LEU A 143 3.43 7.33 10.30
CA LEU A 143 3.19 7.40 11.75
C LEU A 143 4.42 6.97 12.55
N SER A 144 5.16 5.97 12.06
CA SER A 144 6.43 5.56 12.65
C SER A 144 7.50 6.64 12.53
N ALA A 145 7.59 7.34 11.40
CA ALA A 145 8.49 8.47 11.21
C ALA A 145 8.14 9.66 12.15
N ASP A 146 6.86 9.83 12.45
CA ASP A 146 6.35 10.81 13.42
C ASP A 146 6.57 10.37 14.89
N GLY A 147 7.17 9.19 15.13
CA GLY A 147 7.40 8.65 16.47
C GLY A 147 6.13 8.20 17.19
N LYS A 148 5.04 7.93 16.45
CA LYS A 148 3.77 7.51 17.05
C LYS A 148 3.74 6.02 17.30
N MET A 149 3.31 5.65 18.50
CA MET A 149 2.94 4.27 18.82
C MET A 149 1.54 4.00 18.26
N THR A 150 1.41 2.91 17.51
CA THR A 150 0.16 2.58 16.82
C THR A 150 -0.20 1.14 17.02
N THR A 151 -1.49 0.86 17.19
CA THR A 151 -2.04 -0.49 17.08
C THR A 151 -2.82 -0.61 15.77
N VAL A 152 -2.69 -1.76 15.12
CA VAL A 152 -3.46 -2.09 13.91
C VAL A 152 -4.41 -3.20 14.26
N GLU A 153 -5.70 -2.93 14.10
CA GLU A 153 -6.78 -3.89 14.28
C GLU A 153 -7.40 -4.21 12.92
N THR A 154 -7.63 -5.49 12.66
CA THR A 154 -8.38 -5.95 11.49
C THR A 154 -9.85 -6.09 11.88
N VAL A 155 -10.73 -5.33 11.26
CA VAL A 155 -12.18 -5.54 11.39
C VAL A 155 -12.63 -6.34 10.17
N SER A 156 -13.07 -7.59 10.37
CA SER A 156 -13.37 -8.55 9.29
C SER A 156 -12.18 -8.82 8.34
N ASP A 157 -12.45 -9.32 7.12
CA ASP A 157 -11.43 -9.58 6.11
C ASP A 157 -10.78 -8.31 5.52
N LEU A 158 -11.37 -7.11 5.55
CA LEU A 158 -10.65 -5.81 5.61
C LEU A 158 -11.65 -4.63 5.58
N PRO A 159 -11.88 -3.93 6.70
CA PRO A 159 -11.11 -2.70 6.97
C PRO A 159 -10.02 -2.82 8.05
N LEU A 160 -8.91 -2.08 7.87
CA LEU A 160 -7.84 -1.96 8.85
C LEU A 160 -8.03 -0.66 9.64
N VAL A 161 -8.18 -0.79 10.95
CA VAL A 161 -8.26 0.33 11.88
C VAL A 161 -6.88 0.54 12.47
N VAL A 162 -6.31 1.73 12.29
CA VAL A 162 -5.11 2.15 12.98
C VAL A 162 -5.53 3.08 14.11
N LYS A 163 -5.18 2.72 15.33
CA LYS A 163 -5.36 3.56 16.50
C LYS A 163 -4.00 4.06 16.97
N ILE A 164 -3.93 5.34 17.33
CA ILE A 164 -2.75 5.89 17.99
C ILE A 164 -2.87 5.58 19.49
N THR A 165 -1.90 4.85 20.03
CA THR A 165 -1.78 4.69 21.49
C THR A 165 -0.97 5.86 22.03
N GLN A 166 -1.60 6.68 22.88
CA GLN A 166 -0.91 7.74 23.62
C GLN A 166 0.02 7.15 24.70
#